data_AF-A0A1H6L6G6-F1
#
_entry.id   AF-A0A1H6L6G6-F1
#
_cell.length_a   1.000
_cell.length_b   1.000
_cell.length_c   1.000
_cell.angle_alpha   90.00
_cell.angle_beta   90.00
_cell.angle_gamma   90.00
#
_symmetry.space_group_name_H-M   'P 1'
#
loop_
_entity.id
_entity.type
_entity.pdbx_description
1 polymer ?
#
loop_
_entity_poly.entity_id
_entity_poly.type
_entity_poly.pdbx_seq_one_letter_code
_entity_poly.pdbx_strand_id
1 'polypeptide(L)'
;MGDEAGADQPANDEPAVDAEIVDPEPQATAPVEPVDSGYTPGGVPTFDSVREKIETRYGAAIGSAELDAETPEGRSVAEQYDERQRAAAARLDQIREQLRKQTGDSQ
;
A
#
# COMPACT_ATOMS: atom_id res chain seq x y z
N MET A 1 23.55 -0.37 60.43
CA MET A 1 22.65 -1.06 59.49
C MET A 1 21.25 -0.91 60.07
N GLY A 2 20.42 0.07 59.72
CA GLY A 2 20.31 0.76 58.43
C GLY A 2 19.20 0.10 57.61
N ASP A 3 18.04 0.78 57.59
CA ASP A 3 16.91 0.68 56.65
C ASP A 3 15.90 -0.47 56.78
N GLU A 4 14.78 -0.20 57.47
CA GLU A 4 13.45 -0.72 57.10
C GLU A 4 12.60 0.46 56.60
N ALA A 5 12.64 0.68 55.28
CA ALA A 5 11.69 1.53 54.59
C ALA A 5 10.57 0.64 54.04
N GLY A 6 9.52 0.44 54.85
CA GLY A 6 8.25 -0.11 54.40
C GLY A 6 7.21 1.00 54.34
N ALA A 7 7.21 1.77 53.25
CA ALA A 7 6.19 2.78 53.01
C ALA A 7 4.83 2.10 52.79
N ASP A 8 3.91 2.41 53.69
CA ASP A 8 2.48 2.13 53.62
C ASP A 8 1.91 2.63 52.28
N GLN A 9 1.44 1.69 51.45
CA GLN A 9 0.84 1.96 50.15
C GLN A 9 -0.64 2.32 50.36
N PRO A 10 -1.15 3.43 49.79
CA PRO A 10 -2.55 3.79 49.97
C PRO A 10 -3.43 2.75 49.28
N ALA A 11 -4.47 2.32 50.00
CA ALA A 11 -5.50 1.40 49.53
C ALA A 11 -6.10 1.90 48.20
N ASN A 12 -5.81 1.19 47.11
CA ASN A 12 -6.60 1.27 45.89
C ASN A 12 -7.88 0.48 46.14
N ASP A 13 -8.94 1.22 46.47
CA ASP A 13 -10.31 0.72 46.56
C ASP A 13 -10.88 0.63 45.13
N GLU A 14 -10.40 -0.33 44.34
CA GLU A 14 -11.05 -0.68 43.08
C GLU A 14 -12.29 -1.52 43.39
N PRO A 15 -13.48 -1.19 42.85
CA PRO A 15 -14.65 -2.03 43.05
C PRO A 15 -14.36 -3.40 42.44
N ALA A 16 -14.37 -4.43 43.27
CA ALA A 16 -14.30 -5.81 42.82
C ALA A 16 -15.37 -6.02 41.76
N VAL A 17 -14.95 -6.20 40.51
CA VAL A 17 -15.86 -6.61 39.44
C VAL A 17 -16.26 -8.04 39.77
N ASP A 18 -17.52 -8.21 40.19
CA ASP A 18 -18.12 -9.53 40.39
C ASP A 18 -18.17 -10.23 39.03
N ALA A 19 -17.15 -11.03 38.75
CA ALA A 19 -17.09 -11.87 37.57
C ALA A 19 -18.03 -13.05 37.83
N GLU A 20 -19.32 -12.82 37.57
CA GLU A 20 -20.28 -13.92 37.45
C GLU A 20 -19.77 -14.85 36.34
N ILE A 21 -19.29 -16.01 36.74
CA ILE A 21 -18.92 -17.08 35.83
C ILE A 21 -20.23 -17.56 35.23
N VAL A 22 -20.52 -17.08 34.02
CA VAL A 22 -21.53 -17.69 33.17
C VAL A 22 -21.00 -19.08 32.83
N ASP A 23 -21.57 -20.09 33.48
CA ASP A 23 -21.40 -21.48 33.08
C ASP A 23 -21.74 -21.55 31.58
N PRO A 24 -20.80 -21.96 30.71
CA PRO A 24 -21.13 -22.09 29.31
C PRO A 24 -22.20 -23.19 29.21
N GLU A 25 -23.44 -22.79 28.90
CA GLU A 25 -24.42 -23.75 28.38
C GLU A 25 -23.70 -24.58 27.31
N PRO A 26 -23.90 -25.91 27.26
CA PRO A 26 -23.29 -26.73 26.23
C PRO A 26 -23.83 -26.27 24.88
N GLN A 27 -23.12 -25.32 24.26
CA GLN A 27 -23.32 -24.95 22.88
C GLN A 27 -23.10 -26.23 22.12
N ALA A 28 -24.16 -26.74 21.49
CA ALA A 28 -24.06 -27.79 20.50
C ALA A 28 -22.89 -27.39 19.58
N THR A 29 -21.84 -28.22 19.55
CA THR A 29 -20.67 -27.97 18.71
C THR A 29 -21.12 -28.08 17.26
N ALA A 30 -21.68 -27.01 16.71
CA ALA A 30 -21.82 -26.84 15.29
C ALA A 30 -20.40 -26.93 14.71
N PRO A 31 -20.16 -27.78 13.71
CA PRO A 31 -18.85 -27.86 13.06
C PRO A 31 -18.42 -26.46 12.65
N VAL A 32 -17.27 -26.02 13.13
CA VAL A 32 -16.60 -24.83 12.61
C VAL A 32 -16.28 -25.17 11.15
N GLU A 33 -16.93 -24.51 10.20
CA GLU A 33 -16.58 -24.74 8.80
C GLU A 33 -15.10 -24.41 8.61
N PRO A 34 -14.32 -25.29 7.95
CA PRO A 34 -12.92 -25.04 7.75
C PRO A 34 -12.77 -23.73 6.98
N VAL A 35 -12.12 -22.74 7.60
CA VAL A 35 -11.67 -21.55 6.88
C VAL A 35 -10.86 -22.01 5.67
N ASP A 36 -11.30 -21.66 4.47
CA ASP A 36 -10.54 -21.94 3.27
C ASP A 36 -9.25 -21.14 3.33
N SER A 37 -8.19 -21.80 3.77
CA SER A 37 -6.87 -21.16 3.88
C SER A 37 -6.29 -20.80 2.51
N GLY A 38 -6.87 -21.31 1.41
CA GLY A 38 -6.28 -21.23 0.08
C GLY A 38 -5.06 -22.16 -0.10
N TYR A 39 -4.75 -22.97 0.91
CA TYR A 39 -3.68 -23.98 0.90
C TYR A 39 -4.25 -25.35 1.27
N THR A 40 -3.67 -26.37 0.66
CA THR A 40 -3.84 -27.78 1.06
C THR A 40 -3.22 -28.02 2.44
N PRO A 41 -3.58 -29.11 3.16
CA PRO A 41 -2.93 -29.47 4.42
C PRO A 41 -1.41 -29.65 4.33
N GLY A 42 -0.89 -29.94 3.13
CA GLY A 42 0.56 -30.02 2.87
C GLY A 42 1.22 -28.67 2.61
N GLY A 43 0.51 -27.55 2.77
CA GLY A 43 1.02 -26.19 2.54
C GLY A 43 1.15 -25.79 1.07
N VAL A 44 0.62 -26.58 0.14
CA VAL A 44 0.61 -26.23 -1.30
C VAL A 44 -0.63 -25.39 -1.61
N PRO A 45 -0.52 -24.24 -2.29
CA PRO A 45 -1.69 -23.46 -2.71
C PRO A 45 -2.69 -24.29 -3.52
N THR A 46 -3.99 -24.07 -3.27
CA THR A 46 -5.04 -24.66 -4.11
C THR A 46 -5.06 -23.98 -5.49
N PHE A 47 -5.67 -24.62 -6.48
CA PHE A 47 -5.81 -24.03 -7.80
C PHE A 47 -6.66 -22.76 -7.77
N ASP A 48 -7.72 -22.74 -6.97
CA ASP A 48 -8.61 -21.60 -6.84
C ASP A 48 -7.89 -20.40 -6.20
N SER A 49 -7.04 -20.61 -5.18
CA SER A 49 -6.28 -19.50 -4.57
C SER A 49 -5.23 -18.90 -5.52
N VAL A 50 -4.62 -19.73 -6.37
CA VAL A 50 -3.71 -19.23 -7.43
C VAL A 50 -4.48 -18.45 -8.48
N ARG A 51 -5.64 -18.95 -8.91
CA ARG A 51 -6.51 -18.26 -9.87
C ARG A 51 -6.93 -16.89 -9.33
N GLU A 52 -7.52 -16.86 -8.14
CA GLU A 52 -7.97 -15.61 -7.52
C GLU A 52 -6.82 -14.61 -7.41
N LYS A 53 -5.64 -15.07 -6.96
CA LYS A 53 -4.45 -14.21 -6.88
C LYS A 53 -4.00 -13.66 -8.23
N ILE A 54 -4.10 -14.42 -9.31
CA ILE A 54 -3.81 -13.94 -10.66
C ILE A 54 -4.83 -12.89 -11.09
N GLU A 55 -6.12 -13.15 -10.87
CA GLU A 55 -7.20 -12.23 -11.21
C GLU A 55 -7.08 -10.91 -10.44
N THR A 56 -6.82 -10.97 -9.13
CA THR A 56 -6.59 -9.78 -8.30
C THR A 56 -5.40 -8.98 -8.80
N ARG A 57 -4.25 -9.64 -9.07
CA ARG A 57 -3.05 -8.94 -9.57
C ARG A 57 -3.26 -8.34 -10.95
N TYR A 58 -3.96 -9.07 -11.82
CA TYR A 58 -4.26 -8.58 -13.16
C TYR A 58 -5.19 -7.37 -13.11
N GLY A 59 -6.26 -7.42 -12.32
CA GLY A 59 -7.17 -6.30 -12.11
C GLY A 59 -6.46 -5.09 -11.51
N ALA A 60 -5.59 -5.30 -10.50
CA ALA A 60 -4.79 -4.23 -9.92
C ALA A 60 -3.80 -3.63 -10.92
N ALA A 61 -3.12 -4.45 -11.73
CA ALA A 61 -2.15 -3.98 -12.71
C ALA A 61 -2.77 -3.11 -13.81
N ILE A 62 -4.05 -3.33 -14.15
CA ILE A 62 -4.75 -2.48 -15.12
C ILE A 62 -4.87 -1.03 -14.60
N GLY A 63 -5.13 -0.85 -13.30
CA GLY A 63 -5.34 0.49 -12.71
C GLY A 63 -4.15 1.09 -11.97
N SER A 64 -3.11 0.30 -11.66
CA SER A 64 -2.01 0.77 -10.81
C SER A 64 -1.21 1.89 -11.45
N ALA A 65 -1.00 1.85 -12.77
CA ALA A 65 -0.25 2.88 -13.49
C ALA A 65 -0.91 4.27 -13.41
N GLU A 66 -2.25 4.32 -13.40
CA GLU A 66 -3.00 5.57 -13.26
C GLU A 66 -2.83 6.13 -11.85
N LEU A 67 -2.95 5.29 -10.82
CA LEU A 67 -2.74 5.67 -9.43
C LEU A 67 -1.30 6.13 -9.16
N ASP A 68 -0.32 5.40 -9.71
CA ASP A 68 1.10 5.74 -9.61
C ASP A 68 1.39 7.09 -10.27
N ALA A 69 0.76 7.38 -11.41
CA ALA A 69 0.88 8.67 -12.09
C ALA A 69 0.24 9.83 -11.31
N GLU A 70 -0.79 9.57 -10.52
CA GLU A 70 -1.46 10.56 -9.67
C GLU A 70 -0.70 10.88 -8.36
N THR A 71 0.34 10.12 -8.03
CA THR A 71 1.22 10.46 -6.91
C THR A 71 1.93 11.79 -7.14
N PRO A 72 2.30 12.54 -6.07
CA PRO A 72 3.11 13.74 -6.20
C PRO A 72 4.41 13.52 -6.99
N GLU A 73 5.07 12.39 -6.75
CA GLU A 73 6.28 11.97 -7.45
C GLU A 73 6.00 11.72 -8.93
N GLY A 74 4.93 10.97 -9.25
CA GLY A 74 4.48 10.69 -10.61
C GLY A 74 4.22 11.95 -11.42
N ARG A 75 3.51 12.92 -10.83
CA ARG A 75 3.27 14.24 -11.45
C ARG A 75 4.57 15.00 -11.70
N SER A 76 5.50 15.00 -10.74
CA SER A 76 6.78 15.71 -10.89
C SER A 76 7.65 15.13 -12.03
N VAL A 77 7.64 13.82 -12.22
CA VAL A 77 8.36 13.15 -13.32
C VAL A 77 7.74 13.51 -14.67
N ALA A 78 6.41 13.54 -14.76
CA ALA A 78 5.69 13.96 -15.96
C ALA A 78 6.00 15.42 -16.32
N GLU A 79 5.97 16.33 -15.35
CA GLU A 79 6.30 17.75 -15.55
C GLU A 79 7.73 17.95 -16.06
N GLN A 80 8.71 17.26 -15.47
CA GLN A 80 10.10 17.31 -15.93
C GLN A 80 10.26 16.76 -17.35
N TYR A 81 9.54 15.69 -17.68
CA TYR A 81 9.54 15.16 -19.04
C TYR A 81 8.97 16.18 -20.02
N ASP A 82 7.83 16.79 -19.72
CA ASP A 82 7.19 17.80 -20.57
C ASP A 82 8.06 19.05 -20.75
N GLU A 83 8.75 19.49 -19.70
CA GLU A 83 9.70 20.60 -19.77
C GLU A 83 10.86 20.27 -20.71
N ARG A 84 11.44 19.06 -20.61
CA ARG A 84 12.50 18.60 -21.54
C ARG A 84 11.99 18.55 -22.98
N GLN A 85 10.78 18.07 -23.21
CA GLN A 85 10.18 18.01 -24.54
C GLN A 85 9.95 19.42 -25.12
N ARG A 86 9.44 20.36 -24.32
CA ARG A 86 9.28 21.76 -24.71
C ARG A 86 10.61 22.42 -25.04
N ALA A 87 11.64 22.21 -24.22
CA ALA A 87 12.98 22.73 -24.46
C ALA A 87 13.60 22.16 -25.75
N ALA A 88 13.45 20.85 -25.98
CA ALA A 88 13.90 20.20 -27.20
C ALA A 88 13.19 20.74 -28.45
N ALA A 89 11.87 20.90 -28.40
CA ALA A 89 11.08 21.47 -29.49
C ALA A 89 11.53 22.91 -29.82
N ALA A 90 11.64 23.77 -28.81
CA ALA A 90 12.12 25.14 -28.98
C ALA A 90 13.52 25.18 -29.60
N ARG A 91 14.41 24.27 -29.21
CA ARG A 91 15.76 24.19 -29.79
C ARG A 91 15.73 23.76 -31.25
N LEU A 92 14.87 22.81 -31.63
CA LEU A 92 14.69 22.40 -33.02
C LEU A 92 14.17 23.55 -33.89
N ASP A 93 13.24 24.35 -33.37
CA ASP A 93 12.70 25.50 -34.09
C ASP A 93 13.76 26.57 -34.34
N GLN A 94 14.59 26.88 -33.34
CA GLN A 94 15.74 27.77 -33.50
C GLN A 94 16.69 27.27 -34.60
N ILE A 95 17.00 25.97 -34.63
CA ILE A 95 17.86 25.38 -35.67
C ILE A 95 17.22 25.55 -37.06
N ARG A 96 15.91 25.26 -37.19
CA ARG A 96 15.18 25.43 -38.45
C ARG A 96 15.16 26.87 -38.93
N GLU A 97 15.07 27.84 -38.03
CA GLU A 97 15.15 29.27 -38.36
C GLU A 97 16.55 29.65 -38.82
N GLN A 98 17.60 29.21 -38.11
CA GLN A 98 18.99 29.47 -38.49
C GLN A 98 19.32 28.92 -39.88
N LEU A 99 18.87 27.69 -40.19
CA LEU A 99 19.06 27.08 -41.51
C LEU A 99 18.34 27.86 -42.62
N ARG A 100 17.09 28.30 -42.37
CA ARG A 100 16.33 29.12 -43.33
C ARG A 100 17.02 30.45 -43.59
N LYS A 101 17.48 31.13 -42.53
CA LYS A 101 18.20 32.41 -42.66
C LYS A 101 19.51 32.24 -43.44
N GLN A 102 20.32 31.24 -43.10
CA GLN A 102 21.59 30.98 -43.78
C GLN A 102 21.39 30.71 -45.28
N THR A 103 20.33 29.99 -45.65
CA THR A 103 20.01 29.69 -47.06
C THR A 103 19.53 30.94 -47.80
N GLY A 104 18.72 31.79 -47.17
CA GLY A 104 18.22 33.03 -47.76
C GLY A 104 19.28 34.13 -47.92
N ASP A 105 20.27 34.19 -47.02
CA ASP A 105 21.41 35.13 -47.12
C ASP A 105 22.46 34.70 -48.18
N SER A 106 22.30 33.52 -48.79
CA SER A 106 23.23 32.95 -49.78
C SER A 106 22.76 33.09 -51.25
N GLN A 107 21.66 33.81 -51.51
CA GLN A 107 21.15 34.15 -52.86
C GLN A 107 21.33 35.63 -53.19
#